data_AF-A0A7S0CRQ3-F1
#
_entry.id   AF-A0A7S0CRQ3-F1
#
_cell.length_a   1.000
_cell.length_b   1.000
_cell.length_c   1.000
_cell.angle_alpha   90.00
_cell.angle_beta   90.00
_cell.angle_gamma   90.00
#
_symmetry.space_group_name_H-M   'P 1'
#
loop_
_entity.id
_entity.type
_entity.pdbx_description
1 polymer ?
#
loop_
_entity_poly.entity_id
_entity_poly.type
_entity_poly.pdbx_seq_one_letter_code
_entity_poly.pdbx_strand_id
1 'polypeptide(L)'
;CLERTVYVLDAWLERLEEGDVAPYVKPTLDIAYAAIDGAWAFKTREAVLGAVASAAAAAGTAMHAHLPALLPRLEKCLTASGDDDLRSRARALEVLGMLISASGGAEAMAPHVPAAMAAAAAGVTEAV
;
A
#
# COMPACT_ATOMS: atom_id res chain seq x y z
N CYS A 1 20.40 -3.55 6.52
CA CYS A 1 19.77 -4.21 5.36
C CYS A 1 18.25 -4.07 5.49
N LEU A 2 17.76 -2.83 5.42
CA LEU A 2 16.38 -2.47 5.76
C LEU A 2 15.37 -3.24 4.92
N GLU A 3 15.62 -3.43 3.63
CA GLU A 3 14.80 -4.22 2.71
C GLU A 3 14.54 -5.64 3.24
N ARG A 4 15.58 -6.35 3.69
CA ARG A 4 15.43 -7.71 4.23
C ARG A 4 14.55 -7.74 5.48
N THR A 5 14.68 -6.73 6.35
CA THR A 5 13.83 -6.60 7.53
C THR A 5 12.38 -6.33 7.14
N VAL A 6 12.16 -5.50 6.13
CA VAL A 6 10.81 -5.18 5.63
C VAL A 6 10.17 -6.39 4.95
N TYR A 7 10.91 -7.20 4.19
CA TYR A 7 10.38 -8.46 3.65
C TYR A 7 9.97 -9.45 4.73
N VAL A 8 10.71 -9.53 5.84
CA VAL A 8 10.33 -10.37 6.97
C VAL A 8 9.07 -9.82 7.65
N LEU A 9 8.96 -8.51 7.79
CA LEU A 9 7.75 -7.85 8.29
C LEU A 9 6.55 -8.14 7.40
N ASP A 10 6.69 -8.01 6.08
CA ASP A 10 5.65 -8.29 5.08
C ASP A 10 5.09 -9.71 5.24
N ALA A 11 5.96 -10.71 5.17
CA ALA A 11 5.59 -12.12 5.29
C ALA A 11 5.02 -12.49 6.67
N TRP A 12 5.37 -11.73 7.72
CA TRP A 12 4.82 -11.94 9.05
C TRP A 12 3.42 -11.34 9.17
N LEU A 13 3.21 -10.11 8.68
CA LEU A 13 1.91 -9.42 8.71
C LEU A 13 0.83 -10.21 7.94
N GLU A 14 1.18 -10.80 6.79
CA GLU A 14 0.28 -11.61 5.97
C GLU A 14 -0.32 -12.82 6.72
N ARG A 15 0.35 -13.28 7.78
CA ARG A 15 -0.03 -14.48 8.54
C ARG A 15 -0.84 -14.19 9.79
N LEU A 16 -1.05 -12.92 10.13
CA LEU A 16 -1.78 -12.52 11.32
C LEU A 16 -3.28 -12.43 11.03
N GLU A 17 -4.09 -12.69 12.06
CA GLU A 17 -5.52 -12.43 12.04
C GLU A 17 -5.80 -10.94 12.37
N GLU A 18 -7.00 -10.46 12.05
CA GLU A 18 -7.37 -9.03 12.13
C GLU A 18 -7.12 -8.41 13.52
N GLY A 19 -7.40 -9.16 14.59
CA GLY A 19 -7.16 -8.70 15.97
C GLY A 19 -5.69 -8.55 16.33
N ASP A 20 -4.83 -9.41 15.77
CA ASP A 20 -3.40 -9.46 16.12
C ASP A 20 -2.57 -8.45 15.31
N VAL A 21 -3.01 -8.12 14.09
CA VAL A 21 -2.31 -7.15 13.23
C VAL A 21 -2.61 -5.70 13.60
N ALA A 22 -3.77 -5.41 14.19
CA ALA A 22 -4.22 -4.05 14.47
C ALA A 22 -3.19 -3.15 15.20
N PRO A 23 -2.45 -3.62 16.23
CA PRO A 23 -1.42 -2.82 16.90
C PRO A 23 -0.24 -2.42 15.99
N TYR A 24 -0.02 -3.15 14.89
CA TYR A 24 1.11 -2.97 13.99
C TYR A 24 0.77 -2.18 12.73
N VAL A 25 -0.52 -1.89 12.49
CA VAL A 25 -0.98 -1.08 11.34
C VAL A 25 -0.32 0.30 11.35
N LYS A 26 -0.47 1.06 12.43
CA LYS A 26 0.07 2.42 12.50
C LYS A 26 1.61 2.45 12.35
N PRO A 27 2.40 1.64 13.09
CA PRO A 27 3.85 1.59 12.87
C PRO A 27 4.25 1.25 11.43
N THR A 28 3.56 0.31 10.79
CA THR A 28 3.83 -0.07 9.39
C THR A 28 3.55 1.10 8.44
N LEU A 29 2.45 1.82 8.66
CA LEU A 29 2.10 3.00 7.89
C LEU A 29 3.08 4.16 8.12
N ASP A 30 3.53 4.40 9.35
CA ASP A 30 4.51 5.46 9.63
C ASP A 30 5.82 5.22 8.85
N ILE A 31 6.27 3.95 8.76
CA ILE A 31 7.43 3.56 7.93
C ILE A 31 7.14 3.81 6.45
N ALA A 32 5.95 3.45 5.97
CA ALA A 32 5.53 3.71 4.59
C ALA A 32 5.48 5.20 4.26
N TYR A 33 4.98 6.02 5.16
CA TYR A 33 4.92 7.46 4.97
C TYR A 33 6.32 8.06 4.89
N ALA A 34 7.24 7.63 5.76
CA ALA A 34 8.64 8.03 5.68
C ALA A 34 9.31 7.60 4.36
N ALA A 35 8.97 6.42 3.84
CA ALA A 35 9.50 5.89 2.59
C ALA A 35 8.95 6.61 1.35
N ILE A 36 7.65 6.92 1.33
CA ILE A 36 6.97 7.56 0.20
C ILE A 36 7.23 9.06 0.16
N ASP A 37 7.12 9.75 1.31
CA ASP A 37 7.36 11.19 1.38
C ASP A 37 8.86 11.53 1.41
N GLY A 38 9.70 10.56 1.77
CA GLY A 38 11.16 10.67 1.73
C GLY A 38 11.75 10.22 0.40
N ALA A 39 13.00 10.64 0.13
CA ALA A 39 13.75 10.19 -1.04
C ALA A 39 14.44 8.83 -0.81
N TRP A 40 13.70 7.83 -0.30
CA TRP A 40 14.25 6.49 -0.07
C TRP A 40 14.51 5.77 -1.39
N ALA A 41 15.40 4.79 -1.39
CA ALA A 41 15.68 3.98 -2.57
C ALA A 41 14.42 3.24 -3.03
N PHE A 42 14.21 3.16 -4.35
CA PHE A 42 13.01 2.56 -4.96
C PHE A 42 12.72 1.14 -4.45
N LYS A 43 13.75 0.30 -4.29
CA LYS A 43 13.63 -1.07 -3.75
C LYS A 43 13.10 -1.10 -2.32
N THR A 44 13.49 -0.12 -1.51
CA THR A 44 13.01 0.00 -0.13
C THR A 44 11.55 0.47 -0.12
N ARG A 45 11.16 1.41 -1.00
CA ARG A 45 9.74 1.80 -1.17
C ARG A 45 8.88 0.61 -1.60
N GLU A 46 9.33 -0.16 -2.58
CA GLU A 46 8.68 -1.38 -3.06
C GLU A 46 8.43 -2.37 -1.91
N ALA A 47 9.47 -2.69 -1.13
CA ALA A 47 9.35 -3.61 0.00
C ALA A 47 8.36 -3.09 1.06
N VAL A 48 8.40 -1.80 1.38
CA VAL A 48 7.53 -1.21 2.42
C VAL A 48 6.07 -1.17 1.98
N LEU A 49 5.80 -0.81 0.72
CA LEU A 49 4.45 -0.89 0.15
C LEU A 49 3.92 -2.34 0.18
N GLY A 50 4.82 -3.32 0.07
CA GLY A 50 4.46 -4.71 0.27
C GLY A 50 3.94 -5.05 1.65
N ALA A 51 4.71 -4.66 2.68
CA ALA A 51 4.27 -4.82 4.06
C ALA A 51 2.92 -4.11 4.34
N VAL A 52 2.67 -2.96 3.69
CA VAL A 52 1.37 -2.27 3.79
C VAL A 52 0.25 -3.07 3.13
N ALA A 53 0.49 -3.73 1.98
CA ALA A 53 -0.52 -4.55 1.32
C ALA A 53 -0.92 -5.75 2.21
N SER A 54 0.06 -6.42 2.81
CA SER A 54 -0.19 -7.51 3.76
C SER A 54 -0.90 -7.03 5.03
N ALA A 55 -0.51 -5.87 5.57
CA ALA A 55 -1.25 -5.25 6.68
C ALA A 55 -2.69 -4.92 6.29
N ALA A 56 -2.93 -4.39 5.08
CA ALA A 56 -4.28 -4.06 4.61
C ALA A 56 -5.15 -5.32 4.46
N ALA A 57 -4.58 -6.40 3.92
CA ALA A 57 -5.27 -7.67 3.78
C ALA A 57 -5.67 -8.26 5.14
N ALA A 58 -4.78 -8.21 6.13
CA ALA A 58 -5.02 -8.77 7.45
C ALA A 58 -5.88 -7.86 8.35
N ALA A 59 -5.71 -6.53 8.29
CA ALA A 59 -6.22 -5.61 9.32
C ALA A 59 -7.64 -5.09 9.11
N GLY A 60 -8.24 -5.35 7.94
CA GLY A 60 -9.64 -5.00 7.68
C GLY A 60 -9.99 -3.58 8.11
N THR A 61 -10.93 -3.50 9.04
CA THR A 61 -11.49 -2.23 9.50
C THR A 61 -10.49 -1.35 10.25
N ALA A 62 -9.43 -1.92 10.83
CA ALA A 62 -8.39 -1.15 11.52
C ALA A 62 -7.61 -0.23 10.56
N MET A 63 -7.60 -0.53 9.26
CA MET A 63 -6.97 0.30 8.24
C MET A 63 -7.81 1.54 7.88
N HIS A 64 -9.13 1.50 8.09
CA HIS A 64 -10.05 2.56 7.65
C HIS A 64 -9.76 3.92 8.30
N ALA A 65 -9.36 3.93 9.57
CA ALA A 65 -8.99 5.14 10.29
C ALA A 65 -7.80 5.89 9.66
N HIS A 66 -7.01 5.21 8.83
CA HIS A 66 -5.81 5.74 8.21
C HIS A 66 -5.97 6.13 6.74
N LEU A 67 -7.12 5.81 6.11
CA LEU A 67 -7.38 6.12 4.71
C LEU A 67 -7.13 7.60 4.35
N PRO A 68 -7.55 8.60 5.14
CA PRO A 68 -7.31 10.01 4.80
C PRO A 68 -5.82 10.37 4.64
N ALA A 69 -4.93 9.67 5.35
CA ALA A 69 -3.48 9.87 5.25
C ALA A 69 -2.83 8.94 4.22
N LEU A 70 -3.33 7.71 4.07
CA LEU A 70 -2.76 6.71 3.18
C LEU A 70 -3.07 7.00 1.69
N LEU A 71 -4.32 7.31 1.35
CA LEU A 71 -4.75 7.42 -0.06
C LEU A 71 -3.99 8.48 -0.86
N PRO A 72 -3.75 9.71 -0.36
CA PRO A 72 -2.97 10.70 -1.12
C PRO A 72 -1.53 10.26 -1.38
N ARG A 73 -0.95 9.39 -0.55
CA ARG A 73 0.40 8.87 -0.72
C ARG A 73 0.46 7.73 -1.73
N LEU A 74 -0.58 6.88 -1.75
CA LEU A 74 -0.74 5.89 -2.81
C LEU A 74 -0.94 6.57 -4.17
N GLU A 75 -1.70 7.66 -4.23
CA GLU A 75 -1.88 8.46 -5.45
C GLU A 75 -0.56 9.01 -6.01
N LYS A 76 0.33 9.53 -5.14
CA LYS A 76 1.70 9.91 -5.54
C LYS A 76 2.46 8.76 -6.19
N CYS A 77 2.32 7.55 -5.63
CA CYS A 77 3.00 6.38 -6.16
C CYS A 77 2.42 5.96 -7.52
N LEU A 78 1.09 6.01 -7.68
CA LEU A 78 0.40 5.58 -8.91
C LEU A 78 0.65 6.50 -10.11
N THR A 79 0.83 7.80 -9.83
CA THR A 79 1.08 8.84 -10.84
C THR A 79 2.56 9.04 -11.17
N ALA A 80 3.47 8.36 -10.46
CA ALA A 80 4.89 8.37 -10.77
C ALA A 80 5.15 7.68 -12.13
N SER A 81 5.96 8.30 -12.98
CA SER A 81 6.22 7.84 -14.36
C SER A 81 7.67 7.44 -14.62
N GLY A 82 8.54 7.47 -13.60
CA GLY A 82 9.92 7.02 -13.73
C GLY A 82 10.01 5.48 -13.86
N ASP A 83 10.99 4.99 -14.62
CA ASP A 83 11.23 3.55 -14.80
C ASP A 83 11.43 2.81 -13.47
N ASP A 84 12.15 3.43 -12.54
CA ASP A 84 12.39 2.88 -11.19
C ASP A 84 11.11 2.88 -10.31
N ASP A 85 10.09 3.66 -10.68
CA ASP A 85 8.84 3.80 -9.92
C ASP A 85 7.77 2.81 -10.35
N LEU A 86 7.92 2.13 -11.50
CA LEU A 86 6.94 1.15 -12.02
C LEU A 86 6.59 0.07 -10.99
N ARG A 87 7.57 -0.41 -10.23
CA ARG A 87 7.34 -1.39 -9.16
C ARG A 87 6.57 -0.81 -7.98
N SER A 88 6.86 0.44 -7.63
CA SER A 88 6.14 1.14 -6.57
C SER A 88 4.68 1.43 -6.97
N ARG A 89 4.42 1.74 -8.25
CA ARG A 89 3.05 1.83 -8.80
C ARG A 89 2.30 0.52 -8.65
N ALA A 90 2.91 -0.59 -9.06
CA ALA A 90 2.30 -1.91 -8.97
C ALA A 90 1.95 -2.28 -7.52
N ARG A 91 2.88 -2.08 -6.57
CA ARG A 91 2.59 -2.32 -5.14
C ARG A 91 1.53 -1.35 -4.59
N ALA A 92 1.51 -0.09 -5.00
CA ALA A 92 0.47 0.84 -4.58
C ALA A 92 -0.93 0.42 -5.08
N LEU A 93 -1.03 -0.12 -6.29
CA LEU A 93 -2.27 -0.67 -6.83
C LEU A 93 -2.71 -1.93 -6.08
N GLU A 94 -1.76 -2.80 -5.72
CA GLU A 94 -2.02 -3.96 -4.89
C GLU A 94 -2.54 -3.59 -3.50
N VAL A 95 -1.96 -2.58 -2.84
CA VAL A 95 -2.47 -2.04 -1.58
C VAL A 95 -3.93 -1.62 -1.73
N LEU A 96 -4.28 -0.90 -2.80
CA LEU A 96 -5.67 -0.50 -3.06
C LEU A 96 -6.59 -1.72 -3.24
N GLY A 97 -6.14 -2.75 -3.95
CA GLY A 97 -6.88 -4.01 -4.09
C GLY A 97 -7.14 -4.67 -2.74
N MET A 98 -6.10 -4.79 -1.90
CA MET A 98 -6.22 -5.39 -0.57
C MET A 98 -7.14 -4.58 0.35
N LEU A 99 -7.07 -3.24 0.30
CA LEU A 99 -7.98 -2.36 1.04
C LEU A 99 -9.44 -2.58 0.66
N ILE A 100 -9.73 -2.79 -0.64
CA ILE A 100 -11.09 -3.05 -1.13
C ILE A 100 -11.56 -4.45 -0.71
N SER A 101 -10.67 -5.46 -0.79
CA SER A 101 -10.99 -6.85 -0.47
C SER A 101 -11.14 -7.13 1.03
N ALA A 102 -10.56 -6.30 1.90
CA ALA A 102 -10.62 -6.48 3.34
C ALA A 102 -12.00 -6.16 3.93
N SER A 103 -12.23 -6.58 5.18
CA SER A 103 -13.51 -6.42 5.88
C SER A 103 -13.98 -4.95 5.93
N GLY A 104 -15.18 -4.68 5.38
CA GLY A 104 -15.76 -3.33 5.26
C GLY A 104 -15.07 -2.41 4.24
N GLY A 105 -14.11 -2.94 3.49
CA GLY A 105 -13.32 -2.21 2.51
C GLY A 105 -14.14 -1.75 1.30
N ALA A 106 -15.10 -2.56 0.85
CA ALA A 106 -15.96 -2.23 -0.28
C ALA A 106 -16.72 -0.91 -0.06
N GLU A 107 -17.33 -0.74 1.12
CA GLU A 107 -18.06 0.47 1.49
C GLU A 107 -17.11 1.65 1.74
N ALA A 108 -16.01 1.42 2.47
CA ALA A 108 -15.04 2.47 2.82
C ALA A 108 -14.30 3.01 1.59
N MET A 109 -13.99 2.16 0.62
CA MET A 109 -13.24 2.51 -0.59
C MET A 109 -14.13 2.92 -1.76
N ALA A 110 -15.45 2.70 -1.72
CA ALA A 110 -16.37 3.01 -2.82
C ALA A 110 -16.18 4.41 -3.45
N PRO A 111 -15.99 5.51 -2.68
CA PRO A 111 -15.75 6.83 -3.26
C PRO A 111 -14.43 6.95 -4.04
N HIS A 112 -13.46 6.07 -3.76
CA HIS A 112 -12.09 6.11 -4.27
C HIS A 112 -11.85 5.13 -5.42
N VAL A 113 -12.70 4.11 -5.59
CA VAL A 113 -12.57 3.09 -6.65
C VAL A 113 -12.44 3.70 -8.05
N PRO A 114 -13.23 4.70 -8.47
CA PRO A 114 -13.09 5.25 -9.83
C PRO A 114 -11.70 5.84 -10.11
N ALA A 115 -11.13 6.58 -9.15
CA ALA A 115 -9.80 7.17 -9.27
C ALA A 115 -8.71 6.09 -9.28
N ALA A 116 -8.82 5.09 -8.40
CA ALA A 116 -7.91 3.94 -8.37
C ALA A 116 -7.89 3.18 -9.70
N MET A 117 -9.07 2.91 -10.28
CA MET A 117 -9.19 2.22 -11.57
C MET A 117 -8.62 3.03 -12.74
N ALA A 118 -8.84 4.36 -12.75
CA ALA A 118 -8.26 5.24 -13.76
C ALA A 118 -6.72 5.23 -13.70
N ALA A 119 -6.15 5.31 -12.49
CA ALA A 119 -4.70 5.27 -12.29
C ALA A 119 -4.10 3.91 -12.71
N ALA A 120 -4.80 2.80 -12.43
CA ALA A 120 -4.42 1.47 -12.89
C ALA A 120 -4.39 1.37 -14.43
N ALA A 121 -5.43 1.87 -15.09
CA ALA A 121 -5.53 1.85 -16.54
C ALA A 121 -4.42 2.67 -17.21
N ALA A 122 -4.10 3.86 -16.68
CA ALA A 122 -3.02 4.69 -17.18
C ALA A 122 -1.67 3.97 -17.17
N GLY A 123 -1.37 3.22 -16.11
CA GLY A 123 -0.13 2.44 -16.01
C GLY A 123 -0.01 1.29 -17.00
N VAL A 124 -1.14 0.75 -17.47
CA VAL A 124 -1.15 -0.29 -18.52
C VAL A 124 -0.92 0.32 -19.91
N THR A 125 -1.48 1.51 -20.17
CA THR A 125 -1.35 2.18 -21.48
C THR A 125 0.01 2.82 -21.71
N GLU A 126 0.74 3.21 -20.66
CA GLU A 126 2.10 3.76 -20.76
C GLU A 126 3.19 2.69 -20.92
N ALA A 127 2.86 1.41 -20.67
CA ALA A 127 3.81 0.30 -20.72
C ALA A 127 3.89 -0.42 -22.09
N VAL A 128 3.34 0.19 -23.16
CA VAL A 128 3.31 -0.35 -24.54
C VAL A 128 3.99 0.60 -25.51
#